data_AF-A0A352IBY0-F1
#
_entry.id   AF-A0A352IBY0-F1
#
_cell.length_a   1.000
_cell.length_b   1.000
_cell.length_c   1.000
_cell.angle_alpha   90.00
_cell.angle_beta   90.00
_cell.angle_gamma   90.00
#
_symmetry.space_group_name_H-M   'P 1'
#
loop_
_entity.id
_entity.type
_entity.pdbx_description
1 polymer ?
#
loop_
_entity_poly.entity_id
_entity_poly.type
_entity_poly.pdbx_seq_one_letter_code
_entity_poly.pdbx_strand_id
1 'polypeptide(L)'
;MKRALSLTLALCLATLCAMAQEYNIPQESIRVRDPFITVDRARGLYYLITAGRSEDAVALKAYESRDLEMWREVGYVYLGENGWMKTVKAGVDHWWAPDTYYYKGHYYTIVTLTNQQKGRVNFCTLLRGGRKPTDKYRDTWVGGQPISLTPEGQQCLDGSLYIDSDGQPWLVYSLEWNGAQVQNEVGETWAVRLRKNLKGRLGEPIRLFTAADSKWNSRQEDRKLVVDAPFLWRDERTGQLSCYWSSFVDGVYAVGRAVSTSGNVAGPWVHD
;
A
#
# COMPACT_ATOMS: atom_id res chain seq x y z
N MET A 1 31.21 47.96 34.54
CA MET A 1 29.87 47.35 34.45
C MET A 1 29.83 46.45 33.21
N LYS A 2 30.09 45.14 33.37
CA LYS A 2 30.16 44.14 32.30
C LYS A 2 29.12 43.05 32.57
N ARG A 3 27.90 43.19 32.03
CA ARG A 3 26.88 42.12 32.01
C ARG A 3 25.87 42.39 30.88
N ALA A 4 26.16 41.94 29.67
CA ALA A 4 25.18 41.76 28.59
C ALA A 4 25.82 41.05 27.38
N LEU A 5 26.42 39.87 27.57
CA LEU A 5 26.92 39.08 26.43
C LEU A 5 26.93 37.58 26.77
N SER A 6 25.82 37.05 27.26
CA SER A 6 25.72 35.60 27.54
C SER A 6 24.36 34.98 27.25
N LEU A 7 23.35 35.76 26.80
CA LEU A 7 22.02 35.21 26.52
C LEU A 7 21.81 34.83 25.05
N THR A 8 22.58 35.39 24.12
CA THR A 8 22.38 35.16 22.67
C THR A 8 23.03 33.86 22.18
N LEU A 9 24.11 33.40 22.82
CA LEU A 9 24.83 32.19 22.41
C LEU A 9 24.15 30.90 22.88
N ALA A 10 23.46 30.94 24.03
CA ALA A 10 22.70 29.80 24.56
C ALA A 10 21.44 29.50 23.72
N LEU A 11 20.81 30.53 23.15
CA LEU A 11 19.65 30.35 22.28
C LEU A 11 20.03 29.77 20.91
N CYS A 12 21.23 30.09 20.39
CA CYS A 12 21.74 29.50 19.15
C CYS A 12 22.14 28.02 19.29
N LEU A 13 22.68 27.59 20.44
CA LEU A 13 23.03 26.17 20.66
C LEU A 13 21.79 25.30 20.92
N ALA A 14 20.78 25.80 21.61
CA ALA A 14 19.54 25.04 21.84
C ALA A 14 18.74 24.78 20.55
N THR A 15 18.84 25.68 19.55
CA THR A 15 18.21 25.50 18.24
C THR A 15 18.95 24.53 17.31
N LEU A 16 20.23 24.21 17.58
CA LEU A 16 21.01 23.24 16.80
C LEU A 16 20.83 21.80 17.30
N CYS A 17 20.50 21.58 18.59
CA CYS A 17 20.23 20.25 19.14
C CYS A 17 18.84 19.68 18.81
N ALA A 18 17.93 20.48 18.26
CA ALA A 18 16.55 20.04 17.99
C ALA A 18 16.35 19.37 16.61
N MET A 19 17.40 19.18 15.79
CA MET A 19 17.25 18.79 14.37
C MET A 19 18.05 17.56 13.90
N ALA A 20 18.65 16.80 14.80
CA ALA A 20 19.14 15.46 14.49
C ALA A 20 18.28 14.42 15.21
N GLN A 21 17.07 14.17 14.70
CA GLN A 21 16.43 12.90 15.01
C GLN A 21 17.28 11.82 14.32
N GLU A 22 18.12 11.15 15.12
CA GLU A 22 19.12 10.20 14.63
C GLU A 22 18.44 9.05 13.88
N TYR A 23 19.00 8.67 12.73
CA TYR A 23 18.64 7.45 12.02
C TYR A 23 19.29 6.28 12.77
N ASN A 24 18.59 5.76 13.77
CA ASN A 24 19.12 4.83 14.76
C ASN A 24 18.38 3.48 14.79
N ILE A 25 17.46 3.24 13.84
CA ILE A 25 16.73 1.97 13.70
C ILE A 25 17.31 1.21 12.50
N PRO A 26 18.12 0.15 12.70
CA PRO A 26 18.58 -0.70 11.62
C PRO A 26 17.39 -1.37 10.90
N GLN A 27 17.43 -1.49 9.58
CA GLN A 27 16.39 -2.12 8.76
C GLN A 27 16.02 -3.52 9.28
N GLU A 28 17.03 -4.30 9.69
CA GLU A 28 16.87 -5.65 10.22
C GLU A 28 16.09 -5.73 11.54
N SER A 29 15.89 -4.60 12.23
CA SER A 29 15.08 -4.51 13.46
C SER A 29 13.62 -4.20 13.18
N ILE A 30 13.29 -3.69 11.99
CA ILE A 30 11.92 -3.36 11.60
C ILE A 30 11.18 -4.67 11.27
N ARG A 31 10.29 -5.07 12.17
CA ARG A 31 9.39 -6.22 11.98
C ARG A 31 8.10 -5.74 11.32
N VAL A 32 7.96 -6.03 10.04
CA VAL A 32 6.81 -5.59 9.23
C VAL A 32 6.47 -6.66 8.19
N ARG A 33 5.18 -6.73 7.84
CA ARG A 33 4.70 -7.45 6.66
C ARG A 33 4.31 -6.44 5.58
N ASP A 34 4.40 -6.86 4.33
CA ASP A 34 3.96 -6.09 3.17
C ASP A 34 4.63 -4.69 3.08
N PRO A 35 5.98 -4.60 3.16
CA PRO A 35 6.67 -3.32 3.14
C PRO A 35 6.61 -2.66 1.76
N PHE A 36 6.00 -1.48 1.68
CA PHE A 36 6.04 -0.63 0.50
C PHE A 36 6.95 0.58 0.70
N ILE A 37 7.91 0.77 -0.22
CA ILE A 37 8.85 1.89 -0.16
C ILE A 37 8.41 3.03 -1.07
N THR A 38 8.10 4.17 -0.48
CA THR A 38 7.89 5.43 -1.22
C THR A 38 9.22 6.16 -1.37
N VAL A 39 9.60 6.47 -2.62
CA VAL A 39 10.84 7.19 -2.92
C VAL A 39 10.55 8.67 -3.18
N ASP A 40 11.04 9.57 -2.32
CA ASP A 40 11.02 11.02 -2.55
C ASP A 40 12.37 11.46 -3.14
N ARG A 41 12.46 11.44 -4.47
CA ARG A 41 13.68 11.83 -5.19
C ARG A 41 14.04 13.29 -5.00
N ALA A 42 13.08 14.17 -4.76
CA ALA A 42 13.34 15.60 -4.57
C ALA A 42 14.08 15.87 -3.25
N ARG A 43 13.88 15.02 -2.25
CA ARG A 43 14.55 15.11 -0.94
C ARG A 43 15.66 14.08 -0.74
N GLY A 44 15.77 13.10 -1.63
CA GLY A 44 16.70 11.98 -1.46
C GLY A 44 16.35 11.12 -0.25
N LEU A 45 15.06 10.85 -0.05
CA LEU A 45 14.55 10.12 1.11
C LEU A 45 13.68 8.94 0.71
N TYR A 46 13.69 7.91 1.56
CA TYR A 46 12.86 6.73 1.48
C TYR A 46 11.89 6.72 2.64
N TYR A 47 10.66 6.31 2.39
CA TYR A 47 9.62 6.21 3.41
C TYR A 47 9.00 4.81 3.40
N LEU A 48 8.86 4.26 4.59
CA LEU A 48 8.14 3.03 4.85
C LEU A 48 6.92 3.39 5.69
N ILE A 49 5.74 3.28 5.11
CA ILE A 49 4.46 3.51 5.81
C ILE A 49 3.80 2.15 5.97
N THR A 50 3.59 1.74 7.22
CA THR A 50 3.16 0.39 7.54
C THR A 50 1.78 0.42 8.17
N ALA A 51 1.07 -0.70 8.06
CA ALA A 51 -0.11 -0.93 8.87
C ALA A 51 0.32 -0.96 10.34
N GLY A 52 -0.41 -0.26 11.19
CA GLY A 52 -0.18 -0.20 12.62
C GLY A 52 -1.51 -0.21 13.38
N ARG A 53 -1.41 -0.26 14.70
CA ARG A 53 -2.56 -0.19 15.61
C ARG A 53 -2.17 0.71 16.79
N SER A 54 -3.08 1.57 17.23
CA SER A 54 -3.10 2.07 18.60
C SER A 54 -3.94 1.13 19.47
N GLU A 55 -4.07 1.41 20.77
CA GLU A 55 -4.87 0.58 21.70
C GLU A 55 -6.28 0.28 21.17
N ASP A 56 -6.94 1.25 20.53
CA ASP A 56 -8.33 1.14 20.08
C ASP A 56 -8.55 1.36 18.57
N ALA A 57 -7.54 1.77 17.80
CA ALA A 57 -7.72 2.15 16.41
C ALA A 57 -6.68 1.53 15.46
N VAL A 58 -7.09 1.27 14.23
CA VAL A 58 -6.16 1.01 13.13
C VAL A 58 -5.38 2.30 12.81
N ALA A 59 -4.14 2.15 12.37
CA ALA A 59 -3.23 3.28 12.17
C ALA A 59 -2.31 3.07 10.96
N LEU A 60 -1.70 4.16 10.50
CA LEU A 60 -0.52 4.10 9.63
C LEU A 60 0.68 4.66 10.39
N LYS A 61 1.76 3.89 10.47
CA LYS A 61 3.01 4.28 11.12
C LYS A 61 4.08 4.52 10.06
N ALA A 62 4.78 5.64 10.14
CA ALA A 62 5.79 6.02 9.16
C ALA A 62 7.20 5.94 9.73
N TYR A 63 8.12 5.45 8.89
CA TYR A 63 9.56 5.51 9.06
C TYR A 63 10.16 6.26 7.87
N GLU A 64 11.30 6.89 8.09
CA GLU A 64 12.07 7.58 7.07
C GLU A 64 13.51 7.10 7.09
N SER A 65 14.13 6.95 5.92
CA SER A 65 15.54 6.60 5.76
C SER A 65 16.19 7.41 4.63
N ARG A 66 17.52 7.52 4.69
CA ARG A 66 18.36 8.12 3.65
C ARG A 66 19.04 7.07 2.76
N ASP A 67 19.12 5.82 3.23
CA ASP A 67 19.98 4.77 2.66
C ASP A 67 19.31 3.38 2.62
N LEU A 68 18.07 3.26 3.12
CA LEU A 68 17.33 2.00 3.36
C LEU A 68 17.90 1.10 4.46
N GLU A 69 19.06 1.44 5.03
CA GLU A 69 19.74 0.67 6.07
C GLU A 69 19.39 1.19 7.46
N MET A 70 19.47 2.50 7.65
CA MET A 70 19.19 3.16 8.92
C MET A 70 17.94 4.04 8.79
N TRP A 71 17.02 3.82 9.71
CA TRP A 71 15.71 4.44 9.73
C TRP A 71 15.55 5.30 10.98
N ARG A 72 14.66 6.28 10.90
CA ARG A 72 14.09 6.95 12.06
C ARG A 72 12.58 6.77 12.06
N GLU A 73 12.00 6.62 13.24
CA GLU A 73 10.56 6.63 13.40
C GLU A 73 10.02 8.07 13.26
N VAL A 74 9.04 8.25 12.38
CA VAL A 74 8.29 9.51 12.25
C VAL A 74 7.05 9.50 13.15
N GLY A 75 6.48 8.31 13.40
CA GLY A 75 5.30 8.09 14.22
C GLY A 75 4.04 7.87 13.38
N TYR A 76 2.88 8.02 14.02
CA TYR A 76 1.60 7.79 13.33
C TYR A 76 1.27 8.93 12.36
N VAL A 77 1.00 8.59 11.10
CA VAL A 77 0.54 9.52 10.06
C VAL A 77 -0.97 9.41 9.81
N TYR A 78 -1.62 8.39 10.37
CA TYR A 78 -3.06 8.21 10.35
C TYR A 78 -3.53 7.48 11.62
N LEU A 79 -4.70 7.88 12.14
CA LEU A 79 -5.43 7.18 13.20
C LEU A 79 -6.89 7.04 12.78
N GLY A 80 -7.39 5.81 12.72
CA GLY A 80 -8.76 5.46 12.36
C GLY A 80 -9.76 5.68 13.51
N GLU A 81 -9.73 6.86 14.12
CA GLU A 81 -10.52 7.17 15.33
C GLU A 81 -11.77 8.01 15.04
N ASN A 82 -12.07 8.27 13.76
CA ASN A 82 -13.12 9.20 13.35
C ASN A 82 -14.21 8.55 12.49
N GLY A 83 -15.43 9.06 12.62
CA GLY A 83 -16.58 8.69 11.79
C GLY A 83 -16.78 7.17 11.68
N TRP A 84 -16.80 6.67 10.45
CA TRP A 84 -16.97 5.25 10.15
C TRP A 84 -15.87 4.36 10.75
N MET A 85 -14.65 4.86 10.89
CA MET A 85 -13.52 4.05 11.37
C MET A 85 -13.65 3.63 12.83
N LYS A 86 -14.46 4.32 13.64
CA LYS A 86 -14.79 3.88 15.01
C LYS A 86 -15.47 2.50 15.07
N THR A 87 -16.04 2.07 13.95
CA THR A 87 -16.66 0.73 13.81
C THR A 87 -15.67 -0.35 13.39
N VAL A 88 -14.46 0.02 12.97
CA VAL A 88 -13.37 -0.91 12.65
C VAL A 88 -12.67 -1.29 13.94
N LYS A 89 -12.63 -2.58 14.25
CA LYS A 89 -12.01 -3.12 15.45
C LYS A 89 -10.65 -3.69 15.11
N ALA A 90 -9.57 -3.03 15.52
CA ALA A 90 -8.21 -3.42 15.18
C ALA A 90 -7.87 -4.88 15.53
N GLY A 91 -8.47 -5.47 16.57
CA GLY A 91 -8.26 -6.88 16.94
C GLY A 91 -8.99 -7.92 16.08
N VAL A 92 -9.99 -7.51 15.29
CA VAL A 92 -10.91 -8.40 14.57
C VAL A 92 -10.92 -8.11 13.06
N ASP A 93 -10.90 -6.84 12.70
CA ASP A 93 -10.90 -6.38 11.32
C ASP A 93 -9.48 -6.29 10.76
N HIS A 94 -9.37 -6.48 9.45
CA HIS A 94 -8.12 -6.39 8.74
C HIS A 94 -7.79 -4.95 8.37
N TRP A 95 -6.50 -4.62 8.43
CA TRP A 95 -5.91 -3.34 8.04
C TRP A 95 -4.51 -3.61 7.51
N TRP A 96 -4.40 -3.91 6.22
CA TRP A 96 -3.26 -4.63 5.66
C TRP A 96 -2.67 -3.92 4.43
N ALA A 97 -1.40 -4.24 4.17
CA ALA A 97 -0.65 -3.89 2.96
C ALA A 97 -0.87 -2.44 2.46
N PRO A 98 -0.52 -1.42 3.26
CA PRO A 98 -0.66 -0.04 2.81
C PRO A 98 0.43 0.34 1.80
N ASP A 99 0.02 0.64 0.57
CA ASP A 99 0.90 1.19 -0.46
C ASP A 99 0.70 2.70 -0.60
N THR A 100 1.79 3.47 -0.58
CA THR A 100 1.73 4.93 -0.61
C THR A 100 2.31 5.53 -1.89
N TYR A 101 1.50 6.31 -2.59
CA TYR A 101 1.82 6.86 -3.91
C TYR A 101 1.74 8.37 -3.94
N TYR A 102 2.69 9.01 -4.63
CA TYR A 102 2.53 10.40 -5.03
C TYR A 102 1.67 10.49 -6.30
N TYR A 103 0.61 11.29 -6.25
CA TYR A 103 -0.26 11.54 -7.40
C TYR A 103 -0.79 12.98 -7.38
N LYS A 104 -0.57 13.72 -8.48
CA LYS A 104 -1.10 15.10 -8.68
C LYS A 104 -0.96 16.01 -7.44
N GLY A 105 0.26 16.11 -6.92
CA GLY A 105 0.58 17.04 -5.83
C GLY A 105 0.31 16.54 -4.42
N HIS A 106 -0.22 15.34 -4.24
CA HIS A 106 -0.52 14.77 -2.92
C HIS A 106 -0.08 13.32 -2.82
N TYR A 107 0.11 12.86 -1.58
CA TYR A 107 0.29 11.44 -1.28
C TYR A 107 -1.05 10.76 -1.02
N TYR A 108 -1.15 9.50 -1.42
CA TYR A 108 -2.33 8.67 -1.27
C TYR A 108 -1.90 7.30 -0.80
N THR A 109 -2.60 6.75 0.19
CA THR A 109 -2.35 5.37 0.65
C THR A 109 -3.54 4.51 0.30
N ILE A 110 -3.31 3.43 -0.45
CA ILE A 110 -4.28 2.37 -0.67
C ILE A 110 -4.03 1.32 0.40
N VAL A 111 -5.09 0.80 1.02
CA VAL A 111 -4.98 -0.15 2.14
C VAL A 111 -6.17 -1.09 2.12
N THR A 112 -5.92 -2.36 2.42
CA THR A 112 -6.97 -3.37 2.58
C THR A 112 -7.63 -3.21 3.94
N LEU A 113 -8.97 -3.17 3.95
CA LEU A 113 -9.79 -2.98 5.12
C LEU A 113 -10.94 -3.99 5.13
N THR A 114 -11.27 -4.49 6.32
CA THR A 114 -12.49 -5.27 6.58
C THR A 114 -13.34 -4.53 7.60
N ASN A 115 -14.64 -4.77 7.60
CA ASN A 115 -15.48 -4.32 8.69
C ASN A 115 -16.62 -5.31 8.91
N GLN A 116 -16.38 -6.26 9.82
CA GLN A 116 -17.33 -7.31 10.15
C GLN A 116 -18.61 -6.73 10.77
N GLN A 117 -18.50 -5.67 11.59
CA GLN A 117 -19.67 -5.00 12.19
C GLN A 117 -20.62 -4.41 11.13
N LYS A 118 -20.08 -3.99 9.98
CA LYS A 118 -20.83 -3.47 8.84
C LYS A 118 -21.11 -4.53 7.77
N GLY A 119 -20.77 -5.79 8.02
CA GLY A 119 -20.93 -6.89 7.05
C GLY A 119 -20.08 -6.72 5.79
N ARG A 120 -18.95 -6.01 5.87
CA ARG A 120 -18.03 -5.80 4.75
C ARG A 120 -16.87 -6.80 4.82
N VAL A 121 -16.76 -7.64 3.79
CA VAL A 121 -15.55 -8.43 3.49
C VAL A 121 -14.36 -7.54 3.15
N ASN A 122 -13.17 -8.13 2.99
CA ASN A 122 -11.95 -7.40 2.62
C ASN A 122 -12.19 -6.55 1.35
N PHE A 123 -11.79 -5.28 1.40
CA PHE A 123 -11.84 -4.36 0.26
C PHE A 123 -10.68 -3.36 0.32
N CYS A 124 -10.30 -2.79 -0.81
CA CYS A 124 -9.27 -1.73 -0.85
C CYS A 124 -9.93 -0.35 -0.72
N THR A 125 -9.47 0.44 0.24
CA THR A 125 -9.88 1.86 0.43
C THR A 125 -8.72 2.80 0.13
N LEU A 126 -9.01 4.10 0.13
CA LEU A 126 -8.05 5.17 -0.12
C LEU A 126 -8.00 6.13 1.06
N LEU A 127 -6.79 6.53 1.45
CA LEU A 127 -6.52 7.66 2.32
C LEU A 127 -5.77 8.73 1.54
N ARG A 128 -5.96 10.00 1.90
CA ARG A 128 -5.27 11.13 1.28
C ARG A 128 -4.39 11.86 2.28
N GLY A 129 -3.11 11.89 2.00
CA GLY A 129 -2.10 12.68 2.70
C GLY A 129 -1.95 14.10 2.15
N GLY A 130 -0.88 14.75 2.59
CA GLY A 130 -0.49 16.09 2.15
C GLY A 130 0.53 16.05 1.00
N ARG A 131 1.47 16.99 1.02
CA ARG A 131 2.54 17.15 0.01
C ARG A 131 3.82 16.42 0.39
N LYS A 132 3.89 15.86 1.61
CA LYS A 132 4.97 14.97 2.07
C LYS A 132 4.38 13.60 2.40
N PRO A 133 5.14 12.50 2.25
CA PRO A 133 4.70 11.17 2.64
C PRO A 133 4.29 11.07 4.11
N THR A 134 4.84 11.93 4.96
CA THR A 134 4.65 11.96 6.41
C THR A 134 3.61 12.96 6.90
N ASP A 135 2.96 13.70 6.00
CA ASP A 135 1.83 14.55 6.36
C ASP A 135 0.66 13.68 6.87
N LYS A 136 -0.19 14.24 7.74
CA LYS A 136 -1.34 13.50 8.27
C LYS A 136 -2.31 13.11 7.15
N TYR A 137 -2.61 11.82 7.06
CA TYR A 137 -3.59 11.27 6.15
C TYR A 137 -4.99 11.46 6.70
N ARG A 138 -5.92 11.63 5.77
CA ARG A 138 -7.32 11.81 6.05
C ARG A 138 -8.17 10.92 5.18
N ASP A 139 -9.35 10.70 5.72
CA ASP A 139 -10.45 10.00 5.10
C ASP A 139 -10.85 10.61 3.74
N THR A 140 -11.08 9.79 2.73
CA THR A 140 -11.62 10.22 1.42
C THR A 140 -13.12 9.95 1.24
N TRP A 141 -13.88 9.91 2.34
CA TRP A 141 -15.22 9.32 2.38
C TRP A 141 -16.20 10.03 1.45
N VAL A 142 -17.21 9.29 1.02
CA VAL A 142 -18.37 9.80 0.28
C VAL A 142 -19.62 9.41 1.06
N GLY A 143 -20.47 10.38 1.41
CA GLY A 143 -21.66 10.13 2.23
C GLY A 143 -21.35 9.56 3.62
N GLY A 144 -20.17 9.85 4.18
CA GLY A 144 -19.72 9.32 5.47
C GLY A 144 -19.28 7.86 5.46
N GLN A 145 -19.13 7.24 4.29
CA GLN A 145 -18.63 5.87 4.13
C GLN A 145 -17.26 5.86 3.41
N PRO A 146 -16.36 4.91 3.74
CA PRO A 146 -15.14 4.70 2.98
C PRO A 146 -15.46 4.35 1.54
N ILE A 147 -14.69 4.91 0.61
CA ILE A 147 -14.80 4.52 -0.79
C ILE A 147 -14.25 3.10 -0.97
N SER A 148 -14.93 2.27 -1.77
CA SER A 148 -14.41 0.98 -2.20
C SER A 148 -13.77 1.12 -3.57
N LEU A 149 -12.46 0.87 -3.65
CA LEU A 149 -11.74 0.82 -4.93
C LEU A 149 -11.93 -0.53 -5.63
N THR A 150 -12.32 -1.56 -4.89
CA THR A 150 -12.68 -2.89 -5.42
C THR A 150 -14.21 -3.08 -5.49
N PRO A 151 -14.70 -4.07 -6.27
CA PRO A 151 -16.11 -4.45 -6.28
C PRO A 151 -16.68 -4.74 -4.90
N GLU A 152 -17.93 -4.31 -4.67
CA GLU A 152 -18.60 -4.55 -3.39
C GLU A 152 -19.00 -6.02 -3.25
N GLY A 153 -18.91 -6.55 -2.03
CA GLY A 153 -19.24 -7.94 -1.70
C GLY A 153 -18.22 -8.97 -2.20
N GLN A 154 -17.21 -8.56 -2.97
CA GLN A 154 -16.09 -9.41 -3.36
C GLN A 154 -14.96 -9.29 -2.36
N GLN A 155 -14.40 -10.43 -1.95
CA GLN A 155 -13.31 -10.46 -0.99
C GLN A 155 -11.99 -10.13 -1.69
N CYS A 156 -11.59 -8.87 -1.62
CA CYS A 156 -10.43 -8.35 -2.34
C CYS A 156 -9.38 -7.76 -1.40
N LEU A 157 -8.10 -7.88 -1.78
CA LEU A 157 -6.96 -7.40 -1.01
C LEU A 157 -5.82 -6.89 -1.90
N ASP A 158 -4.81 -6.29 -1.27
CA ASP A 158 -3.53 -5.87 -1.86
C ASP A 158 -3.66 -4.98 -3.10
N GLY A 159 -4.45 -3.92 -2.98
CA GLY A 159 -4.63 -2.95 -4.05
C GLY A 159 -3.41 -2.06 -4.27
N SER A 160 -2.78 -2.14 -5.44
CA SER A 160 -1.69 -1.26 -5.88
C SER A 160 -2.15 -0.27 -6.97
N LEU A 161 -1.48 0.89 -7.04
CA LEU A 161 -1.76 1.94 -8.03
C LEU A 161 -0.78 1.86 -9.19
N TYR A 162 -1.29 1.77 -10.40
CA TYR A 162 -0.51 1.91 -11.64
C TYR A 162 -1.04 3.07 -12.48
N ILE A 163 -0.15 3.90 -13.00
CA ILE A 163 -0.49 4.98 -13.95
C ILE A 163 0.00 4.55 -15.33
N ASP A 164 -0.90 4.38 -16.29
CA ASP A 164 -0.50 4.02 -17.65
C ASP A 164 0.10 5.20 -18.43
N SER A 165 0.55 4.92 -19.66
CA SER A 165 1.18 5.91 -20.55
C SER A 165 0.25 7.07 -20.93
N ASP A 166 -1.08 6.87 -20.87
CA ASP A 166 -2.09 7.90 -21.13
C ASP A 166 -2.47 8.66 -19.83
N GLY A 167 -1.73 8.42 -18.75
CA GLY A 167 -1.94 8.99 -17.43
C GLY A 167 -3.21 8.49 -16.76
N GLN A 168 -3.82 7.39 -17.23
CA GLN A 168 -5.01 6.78 -16.66
C GLN A 168 -4.61 5.93 -15.44
N PRO A 169 -5.16 6.23 -14.24
CA PRO A 169 -4.89 5.43 -13.06
C PRO A 169 -5.66 4.10 -13.12
N TRP A 170 -4.99 3.04 -12.68
CA TRP A 170 -5.52 1.69 -12.51
C TRP A 170 -5.27 1.25 -11.09
N LEU A 171 -6.27 0.61 -10.48
CA LEU A 171 -6.06 -0.26 -9.35
C LEU A 171 -5.76 -1.65 -9.89
N VAL A 172 -4.72 -2.30 -9.38
CA VAL A 172 -4.49 -3.73 -9.57
C VAL A 172 -4.59 -4.39 -8.20
N TYR A 173 -5.31 -5.50 -8.09
CA TYR A 173 -5.68 -6.08 -6.80
C TYR A 173 -5.88 -7.60 -6.91
N SER A 174 -5.87 -8.28 -5.77
CA SER A 174 -6.19 -9.70 -5.67
C SER A 174 -7.66 -9.91 -5.33
N LEU A 175 -8.30 -10.86 -6.01
CA LEU A 175 -9.52 -11.52 -5.54
C LEU A 175 -9.09 -12.76 -4.74
N GLU A 176 -9.40 -12.77 -3.46
CA GLU A 176 -8.85 -13.75 -2.50
C GLU A 176 -9.33 -15.17 -2.81
N TRP A 177 -8.42 -16.13 -2.69
CA TRP A 177 -8.63 -17.54 -3.03
C TRP A 177 -9.73 -18.24 -2.19
N ASN A 178 -10.13 -17.68 -1.06
CA ASN A 178 -11.20 -18.19 -0.18
C ASN A 178 -12.51 -17.38 -0.34
N GLY A 179 -12.55 -16.40 -1.24
CA GLY A 179 -13.73 -15.62 -1.52
C GLY A 179 -14.80 -16.43 -2.25
N ALA A 180 -16.08 -16.13 -2.02
CA ALA A 180 -17.19 -16.84 -2.65
C ALA A 180 -17.23 -16.72 -4.19
N GLN A 181 -16.44 -15.81 -4.77
CA GLN A 181 -16.42 -15.50 -6.19
C GLN A 181 -15.33 -16.24 -6.98
N VAL A 182 -14.36 -16.85 -6.31
CA VAL A 182 -13.34 -17.65 -7.00
C VAL A 182 -13.78 -19.09 -7.17
N GLN A 183 -13.19 -19.79 -8.14
CA GLN A 183 -13.44 -21.20 -8.39
C GLN A 183 -12.26 -22.06 -7.93
N ASN A 184 -12.54 -23.21 -7.32
CA ASN A 184 -11.53 -24.20 -6.92
C ASN A 184 -10.39 -23.64 -6.05
N GLU A 185 -10.73 -22.64 -5.23
CA GLU A 185 -9.81 -21.98 -4.31
C GLU A 185 -8.57 -21.39 -5.02
N VAL A 186 -8.78 -20.85 -6.22
CA VAL A 186 -7.74 -20.20 -7.03
C VAL A 186 -7.91 -18.69 -6.98
N GLY A 187 -6.96 -18.01 -6.34
CA GLY A 187 -6.90 -16.54 -6.33
C GLY A 187 -6.70 -15.97 -7.74
N GLU A 188 -7.13 -14.73 -7.92
CA GLU A 188 -7.10 -14.06 -9.21
C GLU A 188 -6.51 -12.66 -9.10
N THR A 189 -5.71 -12.24 -10.09
CA THR A 189 -5.28 -10.84 -10.22
C THR A 189 -6.24 -10.11 -11.14
N TRP A 190 -6.73 -8.96 -10.68
CA TRP A 190 -7.65 -8.10 -11.41
C TRP A 190 -7.12 -6.68 -11.53
N ALA A 191 -7.60 -5.96 -12.54
CA ALA A 191 -7.37 -4.53 -12.68
C ALA A 191 -8.67 -3.78 -12.95
N VAL A 192 -8.77 -2.55 -12.46
CA VAL A 192 -9.89 -1.66 -12.77
C VAL A 192 -9.38 -0.23 -12.93
N ARG A 193 -9.90 0.49 -13.92
CA ARG A 193 -9.59 1.92 -14.06
C ARG A 193 -10.15 2.68 -12.87
N LEU A 194 -9.40 3.63 -12.35
CA LEU A 194 -9.86 4.58 -11.35
C LEU A 194 -10.24 5.91 -12.02
N ARG A 195 -11.10 6.68 -11.36
CA ARG A 195 -11.30 8.08 -11.74
C ARG A 195 -9.99 8.84 -11.61
N LYS A 196 -9.78 9.89 -12.40
CA LYS A 196 -8.56 10.73 -12.38
C LYS A 196 -8.33 11.49 -11.06
N ASN A 197 -9.28 11.43 -10.12
CA ASN A 197 -9.16 11.93 -8.75
C ASN A 197 -8.93 10.80 -7.72
N LEU A 198 -8.74 9.56 -8.21
CA LEU A 198 -8.61 8.29 -7.48
C LEU A 198 -9.83 7.87 -6.65
N LYS A 199 -10.88 8.70 -6.60
CA LYS A 199 -12.07 8.45 -5.79
C LYS A 199 -13.06 7.57 -6.54
N GLY A 200 -12.80 6.27 -6.51
CA GLY A 200 -13.68 5.23 -7.04
C GLY A 200 -13.33 4.78 -8.46
N ARG A 201 -14.03 3.71 -8.87
CA ARG A 201 -13.84 2.98 -10.12
C ARG A 201 -14.41 3.73 -11.33
N LEU A 202 -13.88 3.41 -12.51
CA LEU A 202 -14.31 3.89 -13.82
C LEU A 202 -14.49 2.69 -14.77
N GLY A 203 -15.74 2.23 -14.91
CA GLY A 203 -16.05 1.03 -15.69
C GLY A 203 -15.83 -0.26 -14.92
N GLU A 204 -15.92 -1.38 -15.65
CA GLU A 204 -15.84 -2.72 -15.07
C GLU A 204 -14.39 -3.19 -14.87
N PRO A 205 -14.12 -3.96 -13.80
CA PRO A 205 -12.84 -4.65 -13.64
C PRO A 205 -12.59 -5.68 -14.76
N ILE A 206 -11.32 -5.93 -15.04
CA ILE A 206 -10.85 -6.96 -15.95
C ILE A 206 -9.94 -7.92 -15.21
N ARG A 207 -10.10 -9.22 -15.43
CA ARG A 207 -9.21 -10.24 -14.88
C ARG A 207 -7.92 -10.25 -15.71
N LEU A 208 -6.78 -10.17 -15.04
CA LEU A 208 -5.47 -10.22 -15.68
C LEU A 208 -5.04 -11.67 -15.90
N PHE A 209 -5.11 -12.46 -14.82
CA PHE A 209 -4.77 -13.88 -14.78
C PHE A 209 -5.23 -14.49 -13.45
N THR A 210 -5.21 -15.82 -13.37
CA THR A 210 -5.40 -16.60 -12.14
C THR A 210 -4.05 -17.14 -11.66
N ALA A 211 -3.95 -17.52 -10.38
CA ALA A 211 -2.75 -18.24 -9.92
C ALA A 211 -2.51 -19.56 -10.68
N ALA A 212 -3.54 -20.17 -11.28
CA ALA A 212 -3.40 -21.41 -12.03
C ALA A 212 -2.79 -21.22 -13.44
N ASP A 213 -2.69 -19.98 -13.93
CA ASP A 213 -2.05 -19.67 -15.20
C ASP A 213 -0.51 -19.71 -15.11
N SER A 214 0.02 -19.78 -13.89
CA SER A 214 1.44 -19.93 -13.61
C SER A 214 1.83 -21.40 -13.42
N LYS A 215 3.11 -21.70 -13.70
CA LYS A 215 3.70 -23.03 -13.52
C LYS A 215 4.66 -23.12 -12.34
N TRP A 216 5.02 -21.98 -11.74
CA TRP A 216 6.02 -21.95 -10.66
C TRP A 216 5.41 -22.14 -9.28
N ASN A 217 4.16 -21.71 -9.08
CA ASN A 217 3.49 -21.81 -7.79
C ASN A 217 2.85 -23.19 -7.60
N SER A 218 2.71 -23.60 -6.34
CA SER A 218 2.11 -24.88 -5.98
C SER A 218 0.93 -24.71 -5.03
N ARG A 219 -0.03 -25.64 -5.12
CA ARG A 219 -1.13 -25.72 -4.17
C ARG A 219 -0.55 -25.95 -2.78
N GLN A 220 -1.04 -25.19 -1.82
CA GLN A 220 -0.75 -25.46 -0.40
C GLN A 220 -1.50 -26.71 0.06
N GLU A 221 -1.18 -27.21 1.26
CA GLU A 221 -1.68 -28.47 1.85
C GLU A 221 -3.22 -28.62 1.78
N ASP A 222 -3.96 -27.50 1.67
CA ASP A 222 -5.41 -27.44 1.53
C ASP A 222 -5.92 -27.09 0.12
N ARG A 223 -5.20 -27.48 -0.95
CA ARG A 223 -5.57 -27.20 -2.36
C ARG A 223 -5.62 -25.72 -2.77
N LYS A 224 -5.49 -24.73 -1.89
CA LYS A 224 -5.51 -23.30 -2.26
C LYS A 224 -4.33 -22.87 -3.14
N LEU A 225 -4.63 -22.06 -4.16
CA LEU A 225 -3.65 -21.32 -4.96
C LEU A 225 -3.79 -19.82 -4.65
N VAL A 226 -2.85 -19.29 -3.87
CA VAL A 226 -2.85 -17.90 -3.40
C VAL A 226 -2.37 -16.95 -4.51
N VAL A 227 -2.95 -15.75 -4.55
CA VAL A 227 -2.46 -14.59 -5.31
C VAL A 227 -2.46 -13.40 -4.37
N ASP A 228 -1.27 -12.89 -4.06
CA ASP A 228 -1.08 -11.75 -3.16
C ASP A 228 -0.20 -10.67 -3.82
N ALA A 229 -0.29 -9.44 -3.33
CA ALA A 229 0.59 -8.32 -3.65
C ALA A 229 0.87 -8.07 -5.16
N PRO A 230 -0.14 -7.98 -6.04
CA PRO A 230 0.09 -7.67 -7.45
C PRO A 230 0.57 -6.21 -7.60
N PHE A 231 1.72 -6.03 -8.24
CA PHE A 231 2.35 -4.74 -8.48
C PHE A 231 2.80 -4.61 -9.94
N LEU A 232 2.23 -3.65 -10.66
CA LEU A 232 2.64 -3.38 -12.03
C LEU A 232 3.83 -2.44 -12.09
N TRP A 233 4.83 -2.84 -12.86
CA TRP A 233 6.00 -2.04 -13.15
C TRP A 233 6.27 -2.03 -14.64
N ARG A 234 6.45 -0.82 -15.21
CA ARG A 234 6.91 -0.65 -16.57
C ARG A 234 8.39 -0.32 -16.56
N ASP A 235 9.17 -1.14 -17.25
CA ASP A 235 10.57 -0.83 -17.52
C ASP A 235 10.67 0.36 -18.47
N GLU A 236 11.25 1.47 -17.99
CA GLU A 236 11.42 2.68 -18.79
C GLU A 236 12.37 2.48 -19.99
N ARG A 237 13.28 1.49 -19.92
CA ARG A 237 14.26 1.22 -20.99
C ARG A 237 13.69 0.37 -22.10
N THR A 238 12.95 -0.68 -21.74
CA THR A 238 12.43 -1.66 -22.71
C THR A 238 10.96 -1.42 -23.06
N GLY A 239 10.25 -0.63 -22.26
CA GLY A 239 8.80 -0.44 -22.35
C GLY A 239 8.00 -1.65 -21.85
N GLN A 240 8.66 -2.74 -21.44
CA GLN A 240 8.02 -3.96 -20.98
C GLN A 240 7.18 -3.68 -19.73
N LEU A 241 5.93 -4.13 -19.74
CA LEU A 241 5.05 -4.06 -18.58
C LEU A 241 5.02 -5.43 -17.90
N SER A 242 5.41 -5.45 -16.62
CA SER A 242 5.45 -6.64 -15.79
C SER A 242 4.52 -6.50 -14.60
N CYS A 243 3.91 -7.61 -14.17
CA CYS A 243 3.20 -7.75 -12.91
C CYS A 243 4.05 -8.65 -12.01
N TYR A 244 4.55 -8.08 -10.92
CA TYR A 244 5.11 -8.85 -9.81
C TYR A 244 3.97 -9.23 -8.88
N TRP A 245 3.94 -10.47 -8.43
CA TRP A 245 2.89 -10.95 -7.53
C TRP A 245 3.43 -12.13 -6.73
N SER A 246 2.78 -12.45 -5.63
CA SER A 246 3.25 -13.47 -4.69
C SER A 246 2.31 -14.65 -4.59
N SER A 247 2.91 -15.81 -4.34
CA SER A 247 2.23 -17.06 -4.06
C SER A 247 3.20 -17.95 -3.28
N PHE A 248 2.95 -19.25 -3.27
CA PHE A 248 3.81 -20.20 -2.58
C PHE A 248 4.41 -21.22 -3.54
N VAL A 249 5.65 -21.63 -3.25
CA VAL A 249 6.35 -22.75 -3.89
C VAL A 249 6.84 -23.66 -2.77
N ASP A 250 6.35 -24.89 -2.75
CA ASP A 250 6.72 -25.91 -1.74
C ASP A 250 6.64 -25.41 -0.29
N GLY A 251 5.58 -24.65 0.01
CA GLY A 251 5.32 -24.07 1.33
C GLY A 251 6.08 -22.76 1.63
N VAL A 252 6.94 -22.30 0.72
CA VAL A 252 7.71 -21.05 0.86
C VAL A 252 7.03 -19.94 0.08
N TYR A 253 6.81 -18.79 0.72
CA TYR A 253 6.27 -17.60 0.06
C TYR A 253 7.30 -17.03 -0.92
N ALA A 254 6.88 -16.79 -2.16
CA ALA A 254 7.75 -16.41 -3.26
C ALA A 254 7.11 -15.32 -4.12
N VAL A 255 7.95 -14.53 -4.79
CA VAL A 255 7.55 -13.51 -5.77
C VAL A 255 7.79 -14.06 -7.16
N GLY A 256 6.73 -14.13 -7.96
CA GLY A 256 6.80 -14.43 -9.38
C GLY A 256 6.58 -13.18 -10.24
N ARG A 257 6.70 -13.38 -11.55
CA ARG A 257 6.50 -12.34 -12.55
C ARG A 257 5.62 -12.86 -13.68
N ALA A 258 4.73 -11.99 -14.15
CA ALA A 258 4.03 -12.14 -15.42
C ALA A 258 4.31 -10.92 -16.30
N VAL A 259 4.48 -11.11 -17.60
CA VAL A 259 4.77 -10.05 -18.57
C VAL A 259 3.56 -9.83 -19.48
N SER A 260 3.14 -8.57 -19.65
CA SER A 260 2.13 -8.21 -20.64
C SER A 260 2.77 -8.13 -22.02
N THR A 261 2.42 -9.07 -22.89
CA THR A 261 2.97 -9.17 -24.26
C THR A 261 2.53 -8.04 -25.17
N SER A 262 1.41 -7.38 -24.86
CA SER A 262 0.96 -6.18 -25.59
C SER A 262 1.50 -4.87 -25.02
N GLY A 263 2.13 -4.93 -23.83
CA GLY A 263 2.51 -3.74 -23.06
C GLY A 263 1.33 -3.00 -22.42
N ASN A 264 0.10 -3.51 -22.50
CA ASN A 264 -1.10 -2.92 -21.89
C ASN A 264 -1.53 -3.67 -20.63
N VAL A 265 -2.21 -2.97 -19.70
CA VAL A 265 -2.72 -3.56 -18.44
C VAL A 265 -3.64 -4.76 -18.71
N ALA A 266 -4.41 -4.73 -19.79
CA ALA A 266 -5.32 -5.81 -20.16
C ALA A 266 -4.61 -7.11 -20.62
N GLY A 267 -3.28 -7.14 -20.68
CA GLY A 267 -2.53 -8.30 -21.12
C GLY A 267 -2.55 -8.49 -22.65
N PRO A 268 -2.42 -9.73 -23.17
CA PRO A 268 -2.37 -10.97 -22.40
C PRO A 268 -1.07 -11.09 -21.60
N TRP A 269 -1.18 -11.74 -20.44
CA TRP A 269 -0.11 -11.95 -19.48
C TRP A 269 0.52 -13.33 -19.63
N VAL A 270 1.84 -13.39 -19.67
CA VAL A 270 2.61 -14.64 -19.76
C VAL A 270 3.50 -14.75 -18.53
N HIS A 271 3.42 -15.87 -17.82
CA HIS A 271 4.26 -16.16 -16.66
C HIS A 271 5.64 -16.65 -17.11
N ASP A 272 6.66 -16.21 -16.37
CA ASP A 272 8.00 -16.82 -16.46
C ASP A 272 8.03 -18.22 -15.82
#